data_AF-A0A953DX38-F1
#
_entry.id   AF-A0A953DX38-F1
#
_cell.length_a   1.000
_cell.length_b   1.000
_cell.length_c   1.000
_cell.angle_alpha   90.00
_cell.angle_beta   90.00
_cell.angle_gamma   90.00
#
_symmetry.space_group_name_H-M   'P 1'
#
loop_
_entity.id
_entity.type
_entity.pdbx_description
1 polymer ?
#
loop_
_entity_poly.entity_id
_entity_poly.type
_entity_poly.pdbx_seq_one_letter_code
_entity_poly.pdbx_strand_id
1 'polypeptide(L)'
;MNLKKYLQTRQREIERALDGYLPKANTKPATIHRAMRYSLFAPGKRLRPILCLAAAEACRGKISNALPLACAIECIHTYSLVHDDLPSMD
;
A
#
# COMPACT_ATOMS: atom_id res chain seq x y z
N MET A 1 -17.46 -2.89 16.94
CA MET A 1 -16.48 -2.99 15.82
C MET A 1 -15.29 -3.80 16.31
N ASN A 2 -14.96 -4.93 15.68
CA ASN A 2 -13.75 -5.69 16.04
C ASN A 2 -12.56 -5.13 15.26
N LEU A 3 -11.62 -4.48 15.95
CA LEU A 3 -10.47 -3.82 15.31
C LEU A 3 -9.64 -4.80 14.49
N LYS A 4 -9.35 -6.00 15.02
CA LYS A 4 -8.56 -7.02 14.32
C LYS A 4 -9.21 -7.42 12.99
N LYS A 5 -10.52 -7.67 12.99
CA LYS A 5 -11.29 -7.99 11.78
C LYS A 5 -11.31 -6.82 10.79
N TYR A 6 -11.42 -5.59 11.28
CA TYR A 6 -11.38 -4.39 10.45
C TYR A 6 -10.04 -4.24 9.74
N LEU A 7 -8.93 -4.31 10.49
CA LEU A 7 -7.57 -4.24 9.96
C LEU A 7 -7.33 -5.31 8.89
N GLN A 8 -7.69 -6.58 9.16
CA GLN A 8 -7.54 -7.68 8.21
C GLN A 8 -8.39 -7.53 6.94
N THR A 9 -9.57 -6.90 7.05
CA THR A 9 -10.44 -6.67 5.90
C THR A 9 -9.87 -5.56 5.02
N ARG A 10 -9.52 -4.41 5.61
CA ARG A 10 -8.93 -3.28 4.89
C ARG A 10 -7.59 -3.64 4.28
N GLN A 11 -6.74 -4.37 5.01
CA GLN A 11 -5.48 -4.87 4.48
C GLN A 11 -5.69 -5.65 3.18
N ARG A 12 -6.59 -6.64 3.15
CA ARG A 12 -6.85 -7.44 1.94
C ARG A 12 -7.37 -6.60 0.76
N GLU A 13 -8.21 -5.60 1.02
CA GLU A 13 -8.70 -4.69 -0.01
C GLU A 13 -7.56 -3.84 -0.60
N ILE A 14 -6.69 -3.31 0.27
CA ILE A 14 -5.51 -2.52 -0.12
C ILE A 14 -4.54 -3.38 -0.92
N GLU A 15 -4.21 -4.60 -0.48
CA GLU A 15 -3.31 -5.51 -1.21
C GLU A 15 -3.83 -5.79 -2.63
N ARG A 16 -5.14 -6.07 -2.75
CA ARG A 16 -5.78 -6.31 -4.05
C ARG A 16 -5.73 -5.06 -4.94
N ALA A 17 -5.96 -3.89 -4.38
CA ALA A 17 -5.92 -2.64 -5.12
C ALA A 17 -4.50 -2.30 -5.60
N LEU A 18 -3.49 -2.44 -4.73
CA LEU A 18 -2.08 -2.27 -5.08
C LEU A 18 -1.66 -3.23 -6.20
N ASP A 19 -2.11 -4.49 -6.17
CA ASP A 19 -1.80 -5.44 -7.25
C ASP A 19 -2.39 -5.05 -8.61
N GLY A 20 -3.52 -4.34 -8.59
CA GLY A 20 -4.15 -3.77 -9.78
C GLY A 20 -3.47 -2.51 -10.30
N TYR A 21 -2.93 -1.67 -9.41
CA TYR A 21 -2.28 -0.41 -9.80
C TYR A 21 -0.84 -0.57 -10.27
N LEU A 22 -0.13 -1.61 -9.81
CA LEU A 22 1.26 -1.81 -10.20
C LEU A 22 1.39 -2.62 -11.50
N PRO A 23 2.39 -2.32 -12.35
CA PRO A 23 2.78 -3.19 -13.44
C PRO A 23 3.03 -4.61 -12.93
N LYS A 24 2.67 -5.61 -13.74
CA LYS A 24 3.00 -7.01 -13.42
C LYS A 24 4.51 -7.21 -13.48
N ALA A 25 5.03 -8.10 -12.64
CA ALA A 25 6.47 -8.35 -12.49
C ALA A 25 7.21 -8.71 -13.80
N ASN A 26 6.49 -9.27 -14.78
CA ASN A 26 7.01 -9.65 -16.10
C ASN A 26 6.85 -8.56 -17.17
N THR A 27 6.21 -7.42 -16.85
CA THR A 27 6.06 -6.28 -17.77
C THR A 27 7.44 -5.65 -18.00
N LYS A 28 7.82 -5.35 -19.24
CA LYS A 28 9.10 -4.66 -19.51
C LYS A 28 9.04 -3.20 -19.03
N PRO A 29 10.08 -2.65 -18.36
CA PRO A 29 11.31 -3.33 -17.93
C PRO A 29 11.10 -4.19 -16.67
N ALA A 30 11.34 -5.50 -16.77
CA ALA A 30 10.96 -6.45 -15.72
C ALA A 30 11.75 -6.28 -14.42
N THR A 31 13.01 -5.84 -14.49
CA THR A 31 13.88 -5.67 -13.30
C THR A 31 13.30 -4.66 -12.32
N ILE A 32 12.90 -3.47 -12.79
CA ILE A 32 12.35 -2.43 -11.91
C ILE A 32 10.98 -2.83 -11.38
N HIS A 33 10.12 -3.45 -12.20
CA HIS A 33 8.81 -3.89 -11.74
C HIS A 33 8.88 -5.02 -10.70
N ARG A 34 9.85 -5.94 -10.84
CA ARG A 34 10.14 -6.93 -9.77
C ARG A 34 10.59 -6.25 -8.49
N ALA A 35 11.52 -5.28 -8.57
CA ALA A 35 12.01 -4.56 -7.39
C ALA A 35 10.89 -3.79 -6.68
N MET A 36 10.07 -3.03 -7.43
CA MET A 36 8.91 -2.31 -6.89
C MET A 36 7.96 -3.24 -6.15
N ARG A 37 7.61 -4.38 -6.76
CA ARG A 37 6.69 -5.34 -6.17
C ARG A 37 7.30 -6.07 -4.98
N TYR A 38 8.60 -6.37 -5.01
CA TYR A 38 9.30 -6.99 -3.90
C TYR A 38 9.17 -6.15 -2.62
N SER A 39 9.53 -4.86 -2.69
CA SER A 39 9.46 -3.98 -1.52
C SER A 39 8.02 -3.65 -1.12
N LEU A 40 7.15 -3.39 -2.09
CA LEU A 40 5.77 -3.01 -1.79
C LEU A 40 4.94 -4.15 -1.21
N PHE A 41 5.15 -5.40 -1.62
CA PHE A 41 4.40 -6.57 -1.14
C PHE A 41 5.15 -7.36 -0.05
N ALA A 42 6.20 -6.81 0.53
CA ALA A 42 6.81 -7.36 1.73
C ALA A 42 5.79 -7.41 2.90
N PRO A 43 5.92 -8.35 3.85
CA PRO A 43 4.97 -8.45 4.97
C PRO A 43 4.87 -7.14 5.76
N GLY A 44 3.67 -6.58 5.84
CA GLY A 44 3.43 -5.30 6.52
C GLY A 44 2.01 -5.19 7.06
N LYS A 45 1.79 -4.22 7.97
CA LYS A 45 0.48 -3.99 8.61
C LYS A 45 -0.46 -3.10 7.79
N ARG A 46 0.05 -2.43 6.74
CA ARG A 46 -0.69 -1.43 5.93
C ARG A 46 -1.36 -0.36 6.79
N LEU A 47 -0.72 0.08 7.86
CA LEU A 47 -1.37 0.95 8.84
C LEU A 47 -1.75 2.32 8.24
N ARG A 48 -0.86 2.93 7.46
CA ARG A 48 -1.06 4.24 6.82
C ARG A 48 -2.26 4.26 5.85
N PRO A 49 -2.38 3.35 4.87
CA PRO A 49 -3.54 3.31 4.00
C PRO A 49 -4.82 2.99 4.77
N ILE A 50 -4.78 2.12 5.79
CA ILE A 50 -5.95 1.84 6.63
C ILE A 50 -6.42 3.10 7.37
N LEU A 51 -5.50 3.93 7.90
CA LEU A 51 -5.85 5.19 8.54
C LEU A 51 -6.49 6.19 7.56
N CYS A 52 -6.02 6.23 6.32
CA CYS A 52 -6.64 7.03 5.26
C CYS A 52 -8.09 6.59 4.99
N LEU A 53 -8.33 5.29 4.87
CA LEU A 53 -9.68 4.74 4.68
C LEU A 53 -10.59 5.01 5.89
N ALA A 54 -10.05 4.85 7.11
CA ALA A 54 -10.79 5.12 8.33
C ALA A 54 -11.17 6.60 8.46
N ALA A 55 -10.30 7.52 8.05
CA ALA A 55 -10.61 8.95 8.01
C ALA A 55 -11.73 9.26 7.01
N ALA A 56 -11.69 8.65 5.82
CA ALA A 56 -12.77 8.78 4.85
C ALA A 56 -14.11 8.25 5.39
N GLU A 57 -14.13 7.07 6.01
CA GLU A 57 -15.32 6.50 6.66
C GLU A 57 -15.85 7.43 7.78
N ALA A 58 -14.97 7.99 8.61
CA ALA A 58 -15.33 8.91 9.69
C ALA A 58 -16.00 10.20 9.16
N CYS A 59 -15.56 10.68 8.00
CA CYS A 59 -16.18 11.80 7.29
C CYS A 59 -17.40 11.41 6.44
N ARG A 60 -17.95 10.19 6.62
CA ARG A 60 -19.07 9.62 5.85
C ARG A 60 -18.79 9.49 4.34
N GLY A 61 -17.51 9.46 3.96
CA GLY A 61 -17.06 9.19 2.59
C GLY A 61 -17.13 7.71 2.24
N LYS A 62 -17.13 7.42 0.94
CA LYS A 62 -17.05 6.04 0.43
C LYS A 62 -15.59 5.59 0.38
N ILE A 63 -15.31 4.41 0.91
CA ILE A 63 -13.98 3.78 0.90
C ILE A 63 -13.43 3.65 -0.51
N SER A 64 -14.28 3.28 -1.47
CA SER A 64 -13.91 3.17 -2.89
C SER A 64 -13.28 4.45 -3.44
N ASN A 65 -13.72 5.61 -2.96
CA ASN A 65 -13.22 6.91 -3.42
C ASN A 65 -11.85 7.24 -2.79
N ALA A 66 -11.61 6.77 -1.57
CA ALA A 66 -10.36 6.97 -0.85
C ALA A 66 -9.29 5.90 -1.15
N LEU A 67 -9.69 4.75 -1.70
CA LEU A 67 -8.81 3.62 -1.96
C LEU A 67 -7.61 3.94 -2.88
N PRO A 68 -7.75 4.72 -3.98
CA PRO A 68 -6.59 5.14 -4.78
C PRO A 68 -5.59 5.98 -3.96
N LEU A 69 -6.09 6.91 -3.14
CA LEU A 69 -5.25 7.75 -2.29
C LEU A 69 -4.55 6.92 -1.19
N ALA A 70 -5.26 5.99 -0.57
CA ALA A 70 -4.69 5.07 0.40
C ALA A 70 -3.53 4.27 -0.24
N CYS A 71 -3.72 3.74 -1.45
CA CYS A 71 -2.66 3.04 -2.17
C CYS A 71 -1.46 3.96 -2.47
N ALA A 72 -1.71 5.19 -2.90
CA ALA A 72 -0.65 6.17 -3.14
C ALA A 72 0.18 6.46 -1.89
N ILE A 73 -0.45 6.59 -0.72
CA ILE A 73 0.24 6.79 0.56
C ILE A 73 1.16 5.61 0.87
N GLU A 74 0.71 4.37 0.63
CA GLU A 74 1.54 3.18 0.85
C GLU A 74 2.70 3.11 -0.13
N CYS A 75 2.50 3.49 -1.39
CA CYS A 75 3.60 3.62 -2.36
C CYS A 75 4.65 4.62 -1.90
N ILE A 76 4.23 5.79 -1.38
CA ILE A 76 5.16 6.80 -0.85
C ILE A 76 5.90 6.27 0.37
N HIS A 77 5.19 5.60 1.28
CA HIS A 77 5.81 4.97 2.45
C HIS A 77 6.86 3.93 2.06
N THR A 78 6.54 3.04 1.11
CA THR A 78 7.49 2.02 0.66
C THR A 78 8.69 2.64 -0.05
N TYR A 79 8.49 3.70 -0.86
CA TYR A 79 9.62 4.39 -1.50
C TYR A 79 10.60 4.92 -0.45
N SER A 80 10.09 5.56 0.62
CA SER A 80 10.97 6.14 1.63
C SER A 80 11.85 5.06 2.25
N LEU A 81 11.27 3.91 2.63
CA LEU A 81 12.02 2.78 3.19
C LEU A 81 13.09 2.24 2.22
N VAL A 82 12.76 2.10 0.93
CA VAL A 82 13.73 1.62 -0.07
C VAL A 82 14.94 2.55 -0.16
N HIS A 83 14.73 3.85 0.01
CA HIS A 83 15.80 4.83 -0.01
C HIS A 83 16.55 4.90 1.32
N ASP A 84 15.84 4.80 2.44
CA ASP A 84 16.42 4.78 3.79
C ASP A 84 17.36 3.55 3.96
N ASP A 85 16.98 2.39 3.40
CA ASP A 85 17.78 1.15 3.44
C ASP A 85 19.05 1.19 2.55
N LEU A 86 19.34 2.29 1.84
CA LEU A 86 20.57 2.39 1.05
C LEU A 86 21.79 2.58 1.97
N PRO A 87 22.98 2.02 1.63
CA PRO A 87 24.19 2.11 2.46
C PRO A 87 24.69 3.53 2.79
N SER A 88 24.09 4.55 2.19
CA SER A 88 24.43 5.96 2.34
C SER A 88 23.46 6.75 3.21
N MET A 89 22.35 6.14 3.66
CA MET A 89 21.27 6.82 4.38
C MET A 89 21.20 6.36 5.84
N ASP A 90 21.17 5.05 6.09
CA ASP A 90 21.32 4.41 7.40
C ASP A 90 22.75 3.85 7.63
#